data_AF-A0A527JNK0-F1
#
_entry.id   AF-A0A527JNK0-F1
#
_cell.length_a   1.000
_cell.length_b   1.000
_cell.length_c   1.000
_cell.angle_alpha   90.00
_cell.angle_beta   90.00
_cell.angle_gamma   90.00
#
_symmetry.space_group_name_H-M   'P 1'
#
loop_
_entity.id
_entity.type
_entity.pdbx_description
1 polymer ?
#
loop_
_entity_poly.entity_id
_entity_poly.type
_entity_poly.pdbx_seq_one_letter_code
_entity_poly.pdbx_strand_id
1 'polypeptide(L)'
;MIPVQHIHPMLVHFPIVLIYTLVVIDLVALARGNTVTKRSGAGTISTFIALAAGAFAIGTWFYGGLALDHAEAAGFSSDIAEIHESLGGITAFAFLIWGLVRLGLWVRNRELRLLTIAIPLIEIGGAILVTATAYYGGLLVYELGVNVAKTTIAG
;
A
#
# COMPACT_ATOMS: atom_id res chain seq x y z
N MET A 1 -15.28 -21.92 -3.70
CA MET A 1 -15.14 -20.57 -3.12
C MET A 1 -13.68 -20.37 -2.73
N ILE A 2 -13.10 -19.18 -2.93
CA ILE A 2 -11.70 -18.92 -2.55
C ILE A 2 -11.65 -18.73 -1.02
N PRO A 3 -10.80 -19.46 -0.27
CA PRO A 3 -10.62 -19.25 1.16
C PRO A 3 -10.15 -17.81 1.47
N VAL A 4 -10.69 -17.21 2.53
CA VAL A 4 -10.47 -15.79 2.86
C VAL A 4 -9.00 -15.45 3.09
N GLN A 5 -8.24 -16.38 3.68
CA GLN A 5 -6.81 -16.26 3.95
C GLN A 5 -5.95 -16.14 2.68
N HIS A 6 -6.49 -16.50 1.51
CA HIS A 6 -5.78 -16.36 0.24
C HIS A 6 -6.10 -15.06 -0.50
N ILE A 7 -7.05 -14.25 -0.02
CA ILE A 7 -7.38 -12.97 -0.66
C ILE A 7 -6.32 -11.91 -0.37
N HIS A 8 -5.80 -11.86 0.87
CA HIS A 8 -4.77 -10.88 1.25
C HIS A 8 -3.52 -10.93 0.34
N PRO A 9 -2.87 -12.10 0.11
CA PRO A 9 -1.72 -12.20 -0.80
C PRO A 9 -2.03 -11.81 -2.24
N MET A 10 -3.29 -11.89 -2.69
CA MET A 10 -3.68 -11.39 -4.01
C MET A 10 -3.71 -9.85 -4.02
N LEU A 11 -4.20 -9.23 -2.95
CA LEU A 11 -4.37 -7.78 -2.86
C LEU A 11 -3.10 -7.00 -2.60
N VAL A 12 -2.10 -7.55 -1.88
CA VAL A 12 -0.88 -6.82 -1.49
C VAL A 12 -0.11 -6.22 -2.68
N HIS A 13 -0.21 -6.82 -3.86
CA HIS A 13 0.49 -6.35 -5.06
C HIS A 13 -0.01 -4.99 -5.54
N PHE A 14 -1.30 -4.70 -5.36
CA PHE A 14 -1.91 -3.45 -5.83
C PHE A 14 -1.36 -2.22 -5.11
N PRO A 15 -1.45 -2.07 -3.77
CA PRO A 15 -0.94 -0.88 -3.09
C PRO A 15 0.58 -0.73 -3.27
N ILE A 16 1.34 -1.84 -3.36
CA ILE A 16 2.78 -1.81 -3.66
C ILE A 16 3.02 -1.20 -5.04
N VAL A 17 2.48 -1.79 -6.10
CA VAL A 17 2.74 -1.32 -7.47
C VAL A 17 2.20 0.09 -7.68
N LEU A 18 1.03 0.40 -7.13
CA LEU A 18 0.40 1.71 -7.31
C LEU A 18 1.20 2.83 -6.64
N ILE A 19 1.77 2.65 -5.44
CA ILE A 19 2.57 3.72 -4.82
C ILE A 19 3.89 3.94 -5.56
N TYR A 20 4.57 2.88 -6.02
CA TYR A 20 5.76 3.03 -6.85
C TYR A 20 5.46 3.69 -8.19
N THR A 21 4.33 3.32 -8.82
CA THR A 21 3.86 3.95 -10.05
C THR A 21 3.57 5.43 -9.83
N LEU A 22 2.94 5.77 -8.70
CA LEU A 22 2.65 7.15 -8.31
C LEU A 22 3.94 7.97 -8.18
N VAL A 23 4.95 7.46 -7.45
CA VAL A 23 6.28 8.08 -7.32
C VAL A 23 6.88 8.38 -8.69
N VAL A 24 6.88 7.40 -9.60
CA VAL A 24 7.45 7.57 -10.95
C VAL A 24 6.69 8.64 -11.74
N ILE A 25 5.36 8.60 -11.74
CA ILE A 25 4.53 9.56 -12.48
C ILE A 25 4.78 10.98 -11.99
N ASP A 26 4.85 11.17 -10.68
CA ASP A 26 4.96 12.50 -10.08
C ASP A 26 6.37 13.07 -10.17
N LEU A 27 7.40 12.21 -10.11
CA LEU A 27 8.77 12.61 -10.44
C LEU A 27 8.91 13.00 -11.92
N VAL A 28 8.27 12.27 -12.83
CA VAL A 28 8.26 12.62 -14.26
C VAL A 28 7.49 13.93 -14.50
N ALA A 29 6.38 14.15 -13.81
CA ALA A 29 5.63 15.40 -13.88
C ALA A 29 6.48 16.57 -13.38
N LEU A 30 7.14 16.42 -12.24
CA LEU A 30 8.08 17.40 -11.67
C LEU A 30 9.22 17.71 -12.65
N ALA A 31 9.87 16.69 -13.20
CA ALA A 31 10.97 16.85 -14.15
C ALA A 31 10.56 17.57 -15.44
N ARG A 32 9.28 17.48 -15.83
CA ARG A 32 8.69 18.20 -16.98
C ARG A 32 8.16 19.58 -16.62
N GLY A 33 8.33 20.05 -15.38
CA GLY A 33 7.80 21.33 -14.90
C GLY A 33 6.27 21.35 -14.76
N ASN A 34 5.63 20.18 -14.74
CA ASN A 34 4.19 20.06 -14.58
C ASN A 34 3.81 20.00 -13.09
N THR A 35 2.63 20.51 -12.76
CA THR A 35 2.00 20.27 -11.46
C THR A 35 0.93 19.18 -11.55
N VAL A 36 0.84 18.37 -10.50
CA VAL A 36 -0.15 17.31 -10.34
C VAL A 36 -1.35 17.74 -9.48
N THR A 37 -1.35 18.98 -8.96
CA THR A 37 -2.46 19.53 -8.17
C THR A 37 -3.58 20.16 -9.00
N LYS A 38 -3.39 20.24 -10.33
CA LYS A 38 -4.39 20.74 -11.29
C LYS A 38 -5.13 19.58 -11.96
N ARG A 39 -6.30 19.87 -12.53
CA ARG A 39 -7.07 18.98 -13.41
C ARG A 39 -6.44 18.89 -14.81
N SER A 40 -5.15 18.60 -14.87
CA SER A 40 -4.43 18.22 -16.09
C SER A 40 -4.52 16.71 -16.30
N GLY A 41 -4.09 16.20 -17.46
CA GLY A 41 -3.98 14.75 -17.68
C GLY A 41 -3.10 14.08 -16.62
N ALA A 42 -1.90 14.62 -16.38
CA ALA A 42 -0.97 14.12 -15.37
C ALA A 42 -1.54 14.21 -13.93
N GLY A 43 -2.13 15.35 -13.56
CA GLY A 43 -2.72 15.52 -12.22
C GLY A 43 -3.94 14.64 -11.96
N THR A 44 -4.72 14.35 -13.01
CA THR A 44 -5.86 13.43 -12.93
C THR A 44 -5.38 11.99 -12.77
N ILE A 45 -4.48 11.52 -13.64
CA ILE A 45 -3.90 10.17 -13.54
C ILE A 45 -3.28 9.95 -12.16
N SER A 46 -2.41 10.87 -11.73
CA SER A 46 -1.74 10.80 -10.44
C SER A 46 -2.73 10.75 -9.25
N THR A 47 -3.76 11.61 -9.27
CA THR A 47 -4.77 11.62 -8.19
C THR A 47 -5.56 10.32 -8.11
N PHE A 48 -5.99 9.77 -9.24
CA PHE A 48 -6.78 8.53 -9.24
C PHE A 48 -5.93 7.29 -8.93
N ILE A 49 -4.63 7.30 -9.25
CA ILE A 49 -3.69 6.27 -8.78
C ILE A 49 -3.53 6.34 -7.26
N ALA A 50 -3.40 7.54 -6.68
CA ALA A 50 -3.32 7.71 -5.23
C ALA A 50 -4.60 7.20 -4.52
N LEU A 51 -5.78 7.50 -5.08
CA LEU A 51 -7.06 6.98 -4.58
C LEU A 51 -7.14 5.46 -4.67
N ALA A 52 -6.73 4.89 -5.81
CA ALA A 52 -6.69 3.43 -5.98
C ALA A 52 -5.73 2.79 -4.98
N ALA A 53 -4.54 3.36 -4.77
CA ALA A 53 -3.57 2.87 -3.80
C ALA A 53 -4.17 2.83 -2.39
N GLY A 54 -4.85 3.89 -1.96
CA GLY A 54 -5.56 3.94 -0.69
C GLY A 54 -6.68 2.90 -0.58
N ALA A 55 -7.53 2.77 -1.60
CA ALA A 55 -8.62 1.81 -1.60
C ALA A 55 -8.12 0.35 -1.51
N PHE A 56 -7.11 -0.01 -2.32
CA PHE A 56 -6.51 -1.33 -2.28
C PHE A 56 -5.73 -1.59 -1.00
N ALA A 57 -5.09 -0.58 -0.39
CA ALA A 57 -4.40 -0.74 0.88
C ALA A 57 -5.38 -1.06 2.02
N ILE A 58 -6.54 -0.38 2.07
CA ILE A 58 -7.60 -0.68 3.04
C ILE A 58 -8.14 -2.10 2.86
N GLY A 59 -8.41 -2.51 1.61
CA GLY A 59 -8.81 -3.89 1.32
C GLY A 59 -7.75 -4.89 1.76
N THR A 60 -6.48 -4.63 1.46
CA THR A 60 -5.34 -5.48 1.84
C THR A 60 -5.24 -5.64 3.36
N TRP A 61 -5.34 -4.54 4.11
CA TRP A 61 -5.31 -4.58 5.58
C TRP A 61 -6.48 -5.35 6.16
N PHE A 62 -7.71 -5.10 5.67
CA PHE A 62 -8.90 -5.81 6.13
C PHE A 62 -8.81 -7.33 5.93
N TYR A 63 -8.46 -7.77 4.72
CA TYR A 63 -8.29 -9.21 4.47
C TYR A 63 -7.05 -9.79 5.15
N GLY A 64 -6.06 -8.97 5.47
CA GLY A 64 -4.89 -9.36 6.27
C GLY A 64 -5.27 -9.73 7.69
N GLY A 65 -6.10 -8.90 8.34
CA GLY A 65 -6.64 -9.20 9.67
C GLY A 65 -7.43 -10.52 9.68
N LEU A 66 -8.33 -10.72 8.71
CA LEU A 66 -9.07 -11.99 8.60
C LEU A 66 -8.16 -13.21 8.37
N ALA A 67 -7.04 -13.04 7.67
CA ALA A 67 -6.05 -14.10 7.47
C ALA A 67 -5.24 -14.38 8.75
N LEU A 68 -4.97 -13.35 9.56
CA LEU A 68 -4.32 -13.49 10.86
C LEU A 68 -5.25 -14.16 11.88
N ASP A 69 -6.50 -13.72 11.99
CA ASP A 69 -7.53 -14.33 12.85
C ASP A 69 -7.64 -15.85 12.58
N HIS A 70 -7.59 -16.24 11.31
CA HIS A 70 -7.61 -17.64 10.91
C HIS A 70 -6.39 -18.41 11.41
N ALA A 71 -5.19 -17.82 11.32
CA ALA A 71 -3.95 -18.42 11.79
C ALA A 71 -3.93 -18.52 13.33
N GLU A 72 -4.37 -17.47 14.02
CA GLU A 72 -4.46 -17.45 15.50
C GLU A 72 -5.44 -18.48 16.03
N ALA A 73 -6.61 -18.64 15.38
CA ALA A 73 -7.55 -19.71 15.69
C ALA A 73 -6.96 -21.12 15.51
N ALA A 74 -5.91 -21.25 14.69
CA ALA A 74 -5.14 -22.48 14.52
C ALA A 74 -3.92 -22.58 15.46
N GLY A 75 -3.76 -21.64 16.40
CA GLY A 75 -2.71 -21.62 17.42
C GLY A 75 -1.43 -20.88 17.04
N PHE A 76 -1.44 -20.11 15.94
CA PHE A 76 -0.29 -19.28 15.55
C PHE A 76 -0.19 -18.00 16.40
N SER A 77 1.03 -17.61 16.77
CA SER A 77 1.33 -16.33 17.42
C SER A 77 2.80 -15.96 17.15
N SER A 78 3.08 -14.68 16.92
CA SER A 78 4.44 -14.20 16.62
C SER A 78 4.51 -12.67 16.69
N ASP A 79 5.57 -12.14 17.31
CA ASP A 79 5.88 -10.69 17.30
C ASP A 79 5.99 -10.13 15.87
N ILE A 80 6.44 -10.95 14.90
CA ILE A 80 6.53 -10.55 13.49
C ILE A 80 5.13 -10.27 12.93
N ALA A 81 4.13 -11.03 13.36
CA ALA A 81 2.76 -10.87 12.90
C ALA A 81 2.15 -9.58 13.46
N GLU A 82 2.36 -9.29 14.73
CA GLU A 82 1.91 -8.04 15.36
C GLU A 82 2.56 -6.81 14.72
N ILE A 83 3.86 -6.87 14.43
CA ILE A 83 4.59 -5.80 13.72
C ILE A 83 4.01 -5.62 12.31
N HIS A 84 3.82 -6.71 11.57
CA HIS A 84 3.27 -6.66 10.21
C HIS A 84 1.84 -6.11 10.20
N GLU A 85 0.98 -6.55 11.13
CA GLU A 85 -0.39 -6.07 11.26
C GLU A 85 -0.42 -4.57 11.55
N SER A 86 0.37 -4.12 12.53
CA SER A 86 0.50 -2.72 12.90
C SER A 86 0.97 -1.85 11.73
N LEU A 87 2.02 -2.29 11.04
CA LEU A 87 2.52 -1.61 9.83
C LEU A 87 1.49 -1.64 8.69
N GLY A 88 0.75 -2.73 8.55
CA GLY A 88 -0.36 -2.88 7.60
C GLY A 88 -1.44 -1.82 7.83
N GLY A 89 -1.86 -1.64 9.08
CA GLY A 89 -2.81 -0.60 9.47
C GLY A 89 -2.28 0.80 9.18
N ILE A 90 -1.05 1.11 9.63
CA ILE A 90 -0.40 2.42 9.39
C ILE A 90 -0.33 2.70 7.89
N THR A 91 0.09 1.73 7.07
CA THR A 91 0.20 1.87 5.61
C THR A 91 -1.16 2.13 4.98
N ALA A 92 -2.18 1.35 5.37
CA ALA A 92 -3.51 1.45 4.80
C ALA A 92 -4.16 2.82 5.07
N PHE A 93 -4.11 3.29 6.31
CA PHE A 93 -4.65 4.59 6.65
C PHE A 93 -3.81 5.74 6.09
N ALA A 94 -2.49 5.63 6.06
CA ALA A 94 -1.63 6.64 5.42
C ALA A 94 -1.95 6.80 3.94
N PHE A 95 -2.13 5.69 3.20
CA PHE A 95 -2.44 5.74 1.76
C PHE A 95 -3.87 6.22 1.51
N LEU A 96 -4.84 5.83 2.34
CA LEU A 96 -6.20 6.35 2.25
C LEU A 96 -6.23 7.87 2.47
N ILE A 97 -5.61 8.36 3.55
CA ILE A 97 -5.52 9.78 3.86
C ILE A 97 -4.81 10.52 2.72
N TRP A 98 -3.71 9.96 2.20
CA TRP A 98 -3.00 10.54 1.07
C TRP A 98 -3.89 10.65 -0.17
N GLY A 99 -4.59 9.57 -0.56
CA GLY A 99 -5.53 9.59 -1.68
C GLY A 99 -6.63 10.65 -1.53
N LEU A 100 -7.17 10.82 -0.32
CA LEU A 100 -8.17 11.85 -0.03
C LEU A 100 -7.58 13.28 -0.09
N VAL A 101 -6.37 13.48 0.44
CA VAL A 101 -5.64 14.76 0.32
C VAL A 101 -5.41 15.09 -1.16
N ARG A 102 -4.95 14.11 -1.94
CA ARG A 102 -4.75 14.23 -3.39
C ARG A 102 -6.03 14.61 -4.11
N LEU A 103 -7.15 13.96 -3.79
CA LEU A 103 -8.46 14.31 -4.32
C LEU A 103 -8.85 15.75 -3.95
N GLY A 104 -8.65 16.17 -2.70
CA GLY A 104 -8.93 17.53 -2.26
C GLY A 104 -8.12 18.59 -3.02
N LEU A 105 -6.82 18.32 -3.26
CA LEU A 105 -5.95 19.19 -4.06
C LEU A 105 -6.43 19.27 -5.52
N TRP A 106 -6.73 18.13 -6.13
CA TRP A 106 -7.22 18.05 -7.51
C TRP A 106 -8.58 18.73 -7.71
N VAL A 107 -9.52 18.56 -6.75
CA VAL A 107 -10.83 19.24 -6.78
C VAL A 107 -10.64 20.75 -6.72
N ARG A 108 -9.73 21.24 -5.87
CA ARG A 108 -9.40 22.68 -5.77
C ARG A 108 -8.81 23.26 -7.05
N ASN A 109 -8.15 22.44 -7.88
CA ASN A 109 -7.64 22.81 -9.20
C ASN A 109 -6.73 24.07 -9.19
N ARG A 110 -5.83 24.16 -8.21
CA ARG A 110 -4.88 25.30 -8.08
C ARG A 110 -3.45 24.81 -8.24
N GLU A 111 -2.60 25.66 -8.83
CA GLU A 111 -1.16 25.43 -8.80
C GLU A 111 -0.63 25.79 -7.42
N LEU A 112 -0.01 24.83 -6.75
CA LEU A 112 0.64 25.06 -5.46
C LEU A 112 2.11 24.69 -5.61
N ARG A 113 2.95 25.67 -5.99
CA ARG A 113 4.37 25.44 -6.32
C ARG A 113 5.17 24.78 -5.19
N LEU A 114 4.83 25.09 -3.94
CA LEU A 114 5.47 24.44 -2.77
C LEU A 114 5.18 22.93 -2.72
N LEU A 115 4.02 22.50 -3.22
CA LEU A 115 3.63 21.09 -3.22
C LEU A 115 4.25 20.30 -4.37
N THR A 116 4.78 20.97 -5.40
CA THR A 116 5.39 20.32 -6.57
C THR A 116 6.57 19.42 -6.19
N ILE A 117 7.32 19.78 -5.15
CA ILE A 117 8.42 18.94 -4.61
C ILE A 117 7.95 18.11 -3.42
N ALA A 118 7.06 18.64 -2.56
CA ALA A 118 6.62 17.93 -1.36
C ALA A 118 5.85 16.64 -1.69
N ILE A 119 5.02 16.64 -2.74
CA ILE A 119 4.23 15.50 -3.16
C ILE A 119 5.08 14.26 -3.47
N PRO A 120 6.05 14.28 -4.40
CA PRO A 120 6.85 13.10 -4.70
C PRO A 120 7.70 12.67 -3.50
N LEU A 121 8.13 13.59 -2.62
CA LEU A 121 8.84 13.23 -1.38
C LEU A 121 7.94 12.44 -0.40
N ILE A 122 6.68 12.85 -0.25
CA ILE A 122 5.70 12.13 0.57
C ILE A 122 5.45 10.73 -0.02
N GLU A 123 5.36 10.63 -1.34
CA GLU A 123 5.12 9.37 -2.04
C GLU A 123 6.33 8.42 -1.95
N ILE A 124 7.56 8.95 -1.96
CA ILE A 124 8.78 8.18 -1.66
C ILE A 124 8.73 7.65 -0.22
N GLY A 125 8.31 8.48 0.74
CA GLY A 125 8.06 8.03 2.11
C GLY A 125 7.03 6.90 2.18
N GLY A 126 5.95 7.01 1.40
CA GLY A 126 4.94 5.95 1.25
C GLY A 126 5.50 4.66 0.63
N ALA A 127 6.38 4.78 -0.36
CA ALA A 127 7.06 3.63 -0.95
C ALA A 127 7.95 2.91 0.08
N ILE A 128 8.74 3.66 0.87
CA ILE A 128 9.55 3.09 1.97
C ILE A 128 8.66 2.38 2.99
N LEU A 129 7.55 3.01 3.38
CA LEU A 129 6.59 2.44 4.33
C LEU A 129 6.02 1.11 3.82
N VAL A 130 5.53 1.05 2.58
CA VAL A 130 4.97 -0.21 2.05
C VAL A 130 6.04 -1.28 1.87
N THR A 131 7.30 -0.92 1.55
CA THR A 131 8.41 -1.88 1.51
C THR A 131 8.65 -2.49 2.87
N ALA A 132 8.69 -1.69 3.94
CA ALA A 132 8.86 -2.19 5.30
C ALA A 132 7.71 -3.13 5.69
N THR A 133 6.46 -2.75 5.40
CA THR A 133 5.28 -3.60 5.63
C THR A 133 5.37 -4.92 4.87
N ALA A 134 5.76 -4.88 3.59
CA ALA A 134 5.93 -6.06 2.75
C ALA A 134 7.08 -6.97 3.20
N TYR A 135 8.16 -6.40 3.75
CA TYR A 135 9.28 -7.17 4.29
C TYR A 135 8.82 -8.07 5.43
N TYR A 136 8.11 -7.53 6.43
CA TYR A 136 7.58 -8.35 7.53
C TYR A 136 6.50 -9.34 7.06
N GLY A 137 5.67 -8.95 6.08
CA GLY A 137 4.72 -9.89 5.45
C GLY A 137 5.42 -11.05 4.75
N GLY A 138 6.56 -10.79 4.11
CA GLY A 138 7.43 -11.81 3.54
C GLY A 138 7.98 -12.76 4.60
N LEU A 139 8.45 -12.26 5.75
CA LEU A 139 8.93 -13.11 6.84
C LEU A 139 7.84 -14.06 7.37
N LEU A 140 6.58 -13.61 7.45
CA LEU A 140 5.47 -14.47 7.86
C LEU A 140 5.27 -15.67 6.92
N VAL A 141 5.42 -15.45 5.61
CA VAL A 141 5.20 -16.48 4.60
C VAL A 141 6.42 -17.37 4.43
N TYR A 142 7.61 -16.77 4.28
CA TYR A 142 8.83 -17.49 3.91
C TYR A 142 9.56 -18.12 5.11
N GLU A 143 9.56 -17.47 6.27
CA GLU A 143 10.26 -17.97 7.46
C GLU A 143 9.32 -18.75 8.40
N LEU A 144 8.08 -18.24 8.60
CA LEU A 144 7.14 -18.82 9.55
C LEU A 144 6.10 -19.76 8.91
N GLY A 145 5.98 -19.76 7.58
CA GLY A 145 5.04 -20.64 6.87
C GLY A 145 3.57 -20.37 7.21
N VAL A 146 3.22 -19.13 7.59
CA VAL A 146 1.85 -18.75 7.94
C VAL A 146 0.93 -18.88 6.74
N ASN A 147 -0.17 -19.61 6.89
CA ASN A 147 -1.19 -19.82 5.86
C ASN A 147 -0.65 -20.45 4.55
N VAL A 148 0.51 -21.11 4.61
CA VAL A 148 1.08 -21.88 3.50
C VAL A 148 0.99 -23.37 3.83
N ALA A 149 0.76 -24.21 2.81
CA ALA A 149 0.79 -25.65 3.01
C ALA A 149 2.19 -26.07 3.47
N LYS A 150 2.30 -26.73 4.63
CA LYS A 150 3.55 -27.38 5.05
C LYS A 150 3.99 -28.30 3.93
N THR A 151 5.09 -27.96 3.26
CA THR A 151 5.78 -28.94 2.43
C THR A 151 6.42 -29.91 3.40
N THR A 152 5.83 -31.09 3.57
CA THR A 152 6.51 -32.22 4.21
C THR A 152 7.73 -32.54 3.37
N ILE A 153 8.87 -31.95 3.72
CA ILE A 153 10.16 -32.50 3.30
C ILE A 153 10.30 -33.77 4.14
N ALA A 154 9.82 -34.88 3.59
CA ALA A 154 10.16 -36.20 4.07
C ALA A 154 11.68 -36.36 3.92
N GLY A 155 12.37 -36.22 5.05
CA GLY A 155 13.74 -36.70 5.23
C GLY A 155 13.72 -38.11 5.77
#